data_AF-A0A924CKK1-F1
#
_entry.id   AF-A0A924CKK1-F1
#
_cell.length_a   1.000
_cell.length_b   1.000
_cell.length_c   1.000
_cell.angle_alpha   90.00
_cell.angle_beta   90.00
_cell.angle_gamma   90.00
#
_symmetry.space_group_name_H-M   'P 1'
#
loop_
_entity.id
_entity.type
_entity.pdbx_description
1 polymer ?
#
loop_
_entity_poly.entity_id
_entity_poly.type
_entity_poly.pdbx_seq_one_letter_code
_entity_poly.pdbx_strand_id
1 'polypeptide(L)'
;MANHTFLWHDYETFGVQPRRDRPAQFAAIRTDAALNEIGAPLMLYCQPAPDFLPDPQSCLITGITPQICLERGVPEHAFASAIEEAFATPGTIGVGYNTIRFDDEVTRFLFWRNLIDPYAREWQNNCGRWDILDMVRTAYALRPEGIEWPRHPDGRPSFRLEHLTAANGLSHDSAHDALSDVRATIALARLIRQHQPRLFDFCVALHKKDRVSDEIGWPLQRPFLHVTGMVPAERGCIALVWPLAIHPTNRNEVIVWDLAHDPAPLSGMTASEIRLRMFSKTEALPDGVARLPIKTIHLNKSPIVIQNLKILSPEMAQRWQIDLDTALRHAENAATMTMPASLWEQVFERAPQPLPDVDEDLYGG
;
A
#
# COMPACT_ATOMS: atom_id res chain seq x y z
N MET A 1 19.45 18.25 8.76
CA MET A 1 18.86 17.20 7.90
C MET A 1 18.17 16.22 8.83
N ALA A 2 16.92 15.85 8.58
CA ALA A 2 16.27 14.86 9.42
C ALA A 2 16.98 13.51 9.23
N ASN A 3 17.76 13.09 10.24
CA ASN A 3 18.44 11.80 10.29
C ASN A 3 17.42 10.69 10.56
N HIS A 4 16.55 10.42 9.60
CA HIS A 4 15.72 9.22 9.65
C HIS A 4 16.56 8.00 9.25
N THR A 5 16.17 6.84 9.76
CA THR A 5 16.65 5.55 9.28
C THR A 5 15.49 4.80 8.65
N PHE A 6 15.79 3.91 7.72
CA PHE A 6 14.81 2.95 7.22
C PHE A 6 15.01 1.63 7.95
N LEU A 7 13.91 1.01 8.38
CA LEU A 7 13.90 -0.38 8.78
C LEU A 7 13.18 -1.18 7.70
N TRP A 8 13.97 -1.79 6.82
CA TRP A 8 13.50 -2.65 5.75
C TRP A 8 13.10 -3.98 6.36
N HIS A 9 11.91 -4.47 6.09
CA HIS A 9 11.40 -5.69 6.71
C HIS A 9 10.51 -6.49 5.77
N ASP A 10 10.37 -7.76 6.10
CA ASP A 10 9.50 -8.73 5.45
C ASP A 10 9.14 -9.85 6.44
N TYR A 11 7.94 -10.41 6.29
CA TYR A 11 7.49 -11.58 7.02
C TYR A 11 7.28 -12.77 6.10
N GLU A 12 7.71 -13.95 6.57
CA GLU A 12 7.11 -15.20 6.14
C GLU A 12 6.05 -15.62 7.15
N THR A 13 4.89 -16.04 6.66
CA THR A 13 3.71 -16.33 7.48
C THR A 13 3.16 -17.72 7.21
N PHE A 14 2.41 -18.24 8.18
CA PHE A 14 1.72 -19.53 8.05
C PHE A 14 0.34 -19.40 7.38
N GLY A 15 0.05 -18.28 6.71
CA GLY A 15 -1.21 -18.06 6.00
C GLY A 15 -1.37 -16.62 5.53
N VAL A 16 -2.34 -16.40 4.64
CA VAL A 16 -2.54 -15.13 3.93
C VAL A 16 -3.53 -14.17 4.61
N GLN A 17 -4.07 -14.52 5.78
CA GLN A 17 -5.00 -13.68 6.53
C GLN A 17 -4.31 -13.08 7.77
N PRO A 18 -3.81 -11.83 7.72
CA PRO A 18 -3.05 -11.23 8.83
C PRO A 18 -3.78 -11.20 10.18
N ARG A 19 -5.11 -11.19 10.15
CA ARG A 19 -5.94 -11.19 11.36
C ARG A 19 -5.88 -12.49 12.14
N ARG A 20 -5.73 -13.61 11.44
CA ARG A 20 -5.93 -14.97 11.99
C ARG A 20 -4.66 -15.81 11.94
N ASP A 21 -3.96 -15.74 10.81
CA ASP A 21 -2.80 -16.57 10.56
C ASP A 21 -1.56 -15.99 11.27
N ARG A 22 -0.61 -16.85 11.62
CA ARG A 22 0.52 -16.51 12.50
C ARG A 22 1.81 -16.24 11.71
N PRO A 23 2.68 -15.32 12.17
CA PRO A 23 4.01 -15.16 11.57
C PRO A 23 4.85 -16.42 11.80
N ALA A 24 5.68 -16.78 10.82
CA ALA A 24 6.64 -17.87 10.90
C ALA A 24 8.07 -17.34 11.07
N GLN A 25 8.44 -16.34 10.26
CA GLN A 25 9.74 -15.67 10.28
C GLN A 25 9.56 -14.17 10.10
N PHE A 26 10.48 -13.40 10.67
CA PHE A 26 10.65 -11.98 10.40
C PHE A 26 12.11 -11.71 10.10
N ALA A 27 12.36 -10.91 9.06
CA ALA A 27 13.68 -10.37 8.80
C ALA A 27 13.60 -8.84 8.68
N ALA A 28 14.66 -8.17 9.16
CA ALA A 28 14.81 -6.75 8.94
C ALA A 28 16.28 -6.32 8.83
N ILE A 29 16.51 -5.27 8.05
CA ILE A 29 17.79 -4.58 7.91
C ILE A 29 17.55 -3.09 8.14
N ARG A 30 18.36 -2.48 8.99
CA ARG A 30 18.35 -1.02 9.15
C ARG A 30 19.30 -0.37 8.15
N THR A 31 18.90 0.75 7.57
CA THR A 31 19.80 1.60 6.77
C THR A 31 19.75 3.05 7.20
N ASP A 32 20.81 3.81 6.91
CA ASP A 32 20.74 5.27 6.92
C ASP A 32 19.85 5.79 5.78
N ALA A 33 19.63 7.11 5.75
CA ALA A 33 18.91 7.77 4.67
C ALA A 33 19.63 7.69 3.30
N ALA A 34 20.90 7.29 3.26
CA ALA A 34 21.68 7.02 2.05
C ALA A 34 21.54 5.55 1.57
N LEU A 35 20.72 4.75 2.25
CA LEU A 35 20.52 3.31 2.02
C LEU A 35 21.74 2.46 2.34
N ASN A 36 22.68 2.91 3.18
CA ASN A 36 23.79 2.10 3.69
C ASN A 36 23.33 1.32 4.92
N GLU A 37 23.67 0.02 4.99
CA GLU A 37 23.28 -0.84 6.12
C GLU A 37 23.91 -0.37 7.43
N ILE A 38 23.13 -0.41 8.51
CA ILE A 38 23.54 -0.07 9.87
C ILE A 38 23.33 -1.30 10.76
N GLY A 39 24.40 -1.75 11.40
CA GLY A 39 24.34 -2.88 12.33
C GLY A 39 24.14 -4.22 11.63
N ALA A 40 23.85 -5.25 12.43
CA ALA A 40 23.54 -6.58 11.92
C ALA A 40 22.06 -6.69 11.53
N PRO A 41 21.71 -7.52 10.52
CA PRO A 41 20.32 -7.88 10.25
C PRO A 41 19.66 -8.51 11.47
N LEU A 42 18.37 -8.21 11.66
CA LEU A 42 17.50 -8.91 12.59
C LEU A 42 16.80 -10.04 11.83
N MET A 43 16.91 -11.28 12.32
CA MET A 43 16.19 -12.41 11.74
C MET A 43 15.73 -13.31 12.89
N LEU A 44 14.43 -13.57 12.95
CA LEU A 44 13.79 -14.35 14.01
C LEU A 44 12.78 -15.31 13.41
N TYR A 45 12.65 -16.50 14.01
CA TYR A 45 11.50 -17.38 13.81
C TYR A 45 10.54 -17.21 14.99
N CYS A 46 9.24 -17.34 14.74
CA CYS A 46 8.20 -17.28 15.76
C CYS A 46 7.65 -18.69 16.03
N GLN A 47 7.69 -19.14 17.28
CA GLN A 47 7.09 -20.42 17.67
C GLN A 47 5.56 -20.33 17.52
N PRO A 48 4.92 -21.25 16.76
CA PRO A 48 3.47 -21.30 16.71
C PRO A 48 2.91 -21.81 18.04
N ALA A 49 1.80 -21.23 18.49
CA ALA A 49 1.06 -21.73 19.64
C ALA A 49 0.36 -23.08 19.31
N PRO A 50 0.11 -23.95 20.31
CA PRO A 50 -0.41 -25.30 20.07
C PRO A 50 -1.88 -25.36 19.64
N ASP A 51 -2.56 -24.21 19.56
CA ASP A 51 -3.96 -24.03 19.16
C ASP A 51 -4.11 -23.62 17.67
N PHE A 52 -3.01 -23.47 16.95
CA PHE A 52 -2.98 -23.05 15.55
C PHE A 52 -2.38 -24.14 14.64
N LEU A 53 -2.98 -24.32 13.46
CA LEU A 53 -2.43 -25.15 12.39
C LEU A 53 -2.11 -24.26 11.18
N PRO A 54 -0.89 -24.38 10.61
CA PRO A 54 -0.49 -23.56 9.47
C PRO A 54 -1.21 -23.99 8.19
N ASP A 55 -1.47 -23.03 7.31
CA ASP A 55 -1.91 -23.29 5.95
C ASP A 55 -0.84 -24.09 5.19
N PRO A 56 -1.14 -25.31 4.69
CA PRO A 56 -0.15 -26.16 4.04
C PRO A 56 0.50 -25.51 2.81
N GLN A 57 -0.26 -24.71 2.05
CA GLN A 57 0.26 -24.05 0.85
C GLN A 57 1.29 -22.98 1.22
N SER A 58 1.06 -22.25 2.31
CA SER A 58 2.01 -21.27 2.83
C SER A 58 3.33 -21.93 3.23
N CYS A 59 3.29 -23.04 3.97
CA CYS A 59 4.50 -23.82 4.29
C CYS A 59 5.27 -24.32 3.04
N LEU A 60 4.56 -24.63 1.95
CA LEU A 60 5.19 -25.04 0.68
C LEU A 60 5.87 -23.87 -0.04
N ILE A 61 5.29 -22.67 0.02
CA ILE A 61 5.83 -21.46 -0.60
C ILE A 61 7.07 -20.99 0.16
N THR A 62 6.97 -20.91 1.48
CA THR A 62 8.05 -20.39 2.34
C THR A 62 9.13 -21.43 2.61
N GLY A 63 8.81 -22.72 2.49
CA GLY A 63 9.69 -23.81 2.92
C GLY A 63 9.87 -23.89 4.45
N ILE A 64 9.11 -23.10 5.22
CA ILE A 64 9.20 -23.05 6.69
C ILE A 64 8.11 -23.93 7.28
N THR A 65 8.52 -24.96 8.02
CA THR A 65 7.61 -25.85 8.74
C THR A 65 7.42 -25.39 10.18
N PRO A 66 6.29 -25.71 10.84
CA PRO A 66 6.12 -25.42 12.26
C PRO A 66 7.20 -26.05 13.13
N GLN A 67 7.78 -27.20 12.72
CA GLN A 67 8.90 -27.84 13.41
C GLN A 67 10.17 -26.99 13.39
N ILE A 68 10.49 -26.36 12.25
CA ILE A 68 11.62 -25.42 12.16
C ILE A 68 11.40 -24.24 13.13
N CYS A 69 10.20 -23.68 13.15
CA CYS A 69 9.86 -22.58 14.05
C CYS A 69 9.87 -22.98 15.53
N LEU A 70 9.46 -24.22 15.86
CA LEU A 70 9.54 -24.74 17.24
C LEU A 70 11.00 -24.94 17.70
N GLU A 71 11.87 -25.42 16.81
CA GLU A 71 13.28 -25.66 17.11
C GLU A 71 14.10 -24.36 17.21
N ARG A 72 13.86 -23.41 16.31
CA ARG A 72 14.72 -22.22 16.12
C ARG A 72 14.10 -20.93 16.61
N GLY A 73 12.77 -20.90 16.79
CA GLY A 73 12.04 -19.69 17.09
C GLY A 73 12.03 -19.32 18.56
N VAL A 74 11.50 -18.13 18.81
CA VAL A 74 11.19 -17.63 20.15
C VAL A 74 9.66 -17.58 20.33
N PRO A 75 9.15 -17.60 21.58
CA PRO A 75 7.73 -17.40 21.84
C PRO A 75 7.20 -16.08 21.27
N GLU A 76 5.91 -16.03 20.87
CA GLU A 76 5.31 -14.88 20.15
C GLU A 76 5.51 -13.54 20.90
N HIS A 77 5.46 -13.52 22.23
CA HIS A 77 5.69 -12.28 23.00
C HIS A 77 7.13 -11.75 22.89
N ALA A 78 8.12 -12.63 22.86
CA ALA A 78 9.52 -12.25 22.69
C ALA A 78 9.81 -11.83 21.25
N PHE A 79 9.18 -12.51 20.29
CA PHE A 79 9.19 -12.14 18.87
C PHE A 79 8.61 -10.73 18.67
N ALA A 80 7.42 -10.45 19.23
CA ALA A 80 6.78 -9.15 19.18
C ALA A 80 7.62 -8.05 19.84
N SER A 81 8.21 -8.33 21.01
CA SER A 81 9.04 -7.36 21.73
C SER A 81 10.29 -6.95 20.93
N ALA A 82 10.98 -7.90 20.30
CA ALA A 82 12.16 -7.61 19.49
C ALA A 82 11.82 -6.79 18.23
N ILE A 83 10.66 -7.05 17.63
CA ILE A 83 10.16 -6.30 16.47
C ILE A 83 9.76 -4.89 16.88
N GLU A 84 9.07 -4.72 18.01
CA GLU A 84 8.73 -3.40 18.55
C GLU A 84 9.97 -2.57 18.83
N GLU A 85 10.99 -3.13 19.51
CA GLU A 85 12.24 -2.43 19.81
C GLU A 85 12.93 -1.91 18.53
N ALA A 86 12.93 -2.75 17.49
CA ALA A 86 13.46 -2.35 16.19
C ALA A 86 12.66 -1.20 15.56
N PHE A 87 11.32 -1.28 15.52
CA PHE A 87 10.50 -0.24 14.91
C PHE A 87 10.38 1.05 15.73
N ALA A 88 10.45 0.97 17.06
CA ALA A 88 10.23 2.09 17.97
C ALA A 88 11.44 3.02 18.13
N THR A 89 12.60 2.63 17.58
CA THR A 89 13.80 3.47 17.52
C THR A 89 13.44 4.84 16.90
N PRO A 90 13.69 5.99 17.58
CA PRO A 90 13.26 7.30 17.10
C PRO A 90 13.71 7.62 15.67
N GLY A 91 12.80 8.18 14.87
CA GLY A 91 13.05 8.54 13.47
C GLY A 91 13.11 7.34 12.51
N THR A 92 12.62 6.16 12.90
CA THR A 92 12.55 4.99 12.02
C THR A 92 11.37 5.07 11.07
N ILE A 93 11.62 4.88 9.77
CA ILE A 93 10.59 4.64 8.77
C ILE A 93 10.59 3.14 8.47
N GLY A 94 9.55 2.43 8.90
CA GLY A 94 9.33 1.03 8.53
C GLY A 94 9.01 0.94 7.03
N VAL A 95 9.71 0.09 6.29
CA VAL A 95 9.55 0.00 4.83
C VAL A 95 9.68 -1.44 4.35
N GLY A 96 9.01 -1.77 3.26
CA GLY A 96 9.26 -3.00 2.51
C GLY A 96 8.56 -2.98 1.16
N TYR A 97 8.26 -4.15 0.63
CA TYR A 97 7.62 -4.34 -0.67
C TYR A 97 6.19 -4.88 -0.49
N ASN A 98 5.16 -4.05 -0.70
CA ASN A 98 3.76 -4.39 -0.43
C ASN A 98 3.40 -4.55 1.08
N THR A 99 4.25 -4.05 1.97
CA THR A 99 4.11 -4.23 3.43
C THR A 99 2.89 -3.54 4.02
N ILE A 100 2.49 -2.38 3.50
CA ILE A 100 1.38 -1.59 4.07
C ILE A 100 0.04 -2.35 4.04
N ARG A 101 -0.11 -3.29 3.10
CA ARG A 101 -1.34 -4.07 2.90
C ARG A 101 -1.30 -5.44 3.56
N PHE A 102 -0.13 -5.91 4.00
CA PHE A 102 0.05 -7.26 4.53
C PHE A 102 0.89 -7.25 5.81
N ASP A 103 2.20 -7.07 5.73
CA ASP A 103 3.16 -7.14 6.84
C ASP A 103 2.85 -6.15 7.97
N ASP A 104 2.43 -4.95 7.63
CA ASP A 104 2.00 -3.96 8.62
C ASP A 104 0.73 -4.40 9.35
N GLU A 105 -0.17 -5.12 8.68
CA GLU A 105 -1.34 -5.72 9.33
C GLU A 105 -0.91 -6.91 10.21
N VAL A 106 0.02 -7.76 9.75
CA VAL A 106 0.60 -8.84 10.56
C VAL A 106 1.22 -8.26 11.84
N THR A 107 1.99 -7.17 11.71
CA THR A 107 2.60 -6.46 12.85
C THR A 107 1.55 -5.92 13.82
N ARG A 108 0.49 -5.27 13.31
CA ARG A 108 -0.58 -4.72 14.14
C ARG A 108 -1.30 -5.80 14.94
N PHE A 109 -1.67 -6.91 14.29
CA PHE A 109 -2.34 -8.03 14.96
C PHE A 109 -1.39 -8.80 15.89
N LEU A 110 -0.10 -8.92 15.55
CA LEU A 110 0.93 -9.44 16.44
C LEU A 110 1.01 -8.61 17.74
N PHE A 111 1.06 -7.28 17.62
CA PHE A 111 1.14 -6.38 18.76
C PHE A 111 -0.14 -6.38 19.58
N TRP A 112 -1.30 -6.39 18.92
CA TRP A 112 -2.61 -6.54 19.55
C TRP A 112 -2.68 -7.77 20.47
N ARG A 113 -2.33 -8.95 19.96
CA ARG A 113 -2.33 -10.21 20.72
C ARG A 113 -1.33 -10.22 21.87
N ASN A 114 -0.26 -9.43 21.76
CA ASN A 114 0.84 -9.37 22.73
C ASN A 114 0.80 -8.10 23.60
N LEU A 115 -0.35 -7.41 23.66
CA LEU A 115 -0.59 -6.25 24.52
C LEU A 115 0.39 -5.08 24.29
N ILE A 116 0.87 -4.93 23.06
CA ILE A 116 1.70 -3.83 22.58
C ILE A 116 0.82 -2.88 21.76
N ASP A 117 1.03 -1.56 21.85
CA ASP A 117 0.27 -0.59 21.05
C ASP A 117 0.46 -0.89 19.54
N PRO A 118 -0.60 -1.25 18.79
CA PRO A 118 -0.49 -1.67 17.40
C PRO A 118 -0.03 -0.56 16.44
N TYR A 119 -0.14 0.71 16.84
CA TYR A 119 0.02 1.87 15.97
C TYR A 119 1.16 2.79 16.40
N ALA A 120 1.59 2.78 17.66
CA ALA A 120 2.59 3.69 18.20
C ALA A 120 3.85 3.81 17.33
N ARG A 121 4.39 2.66 16.89
CA ARG A 121 5.57 2.58 16.00
C ARG A 121 5.42 3.30 14.66
N GLU A 122 4.19 3.59 14.25
CA GLU A 122 3.87 4.20 12.95
C GLU A 122 3.95 5.73 12.97
N TRP A 123 4.05 6.35 14.15
CA TRP A 123 4.00 7.82 14.28
C TRP A 123 4.71 8.42 15.50
N GLN A 124 4.81 7.69 16.62
CA GLN A 124 5.51 8.19 17.81
C GLN A 124 7.00 8.37 17.52
N ASN A 125 7.67 9.25 18.28
CA ASN A 125 9.11 9.46 18.18
C ASN A 125 9.61 9.81 16.76
N ASN A 126 8.78 10.50 15.97
CA ASN A 126 9.01 10.82 14.56
C ASN A 126 9.15 9.59 13.64
N CYS A 127 8.67 8.42 14.07
CA CYS A 127 8.60 7.24 13.23
C CYS A 127 7.56 7.41 12.10
N GLY A 128 7.55 6.45 11.18
CA GLY A 128 6.69 6.44 10.01
C GLY A 128 6.66 5.08 9.34
N ARG A 129 5.86 4.98 8.27
CA ARG A 129 5.79 3.78 7.43
C ARG A 129 5.78 4.15 5.96
N TRP A 130 6.40 3.33 5.14
CA TRP A 130 6.49 3.51 3.69
C TRP A 130 6.45 2.15 2.98
N ASP A 131 6.17 2.16 1.68
CA ASP A 131 6.09 0.97 0.85
C ASP A 131 6.59 1.32 -0.54
N ILE A 132 7.56 0.57 -1.05
CA ILE A 132 8.19 0.92 -2.32
C ILE A 132 7.42 0.40 -3.53
N LEU A 133 6.41 -0.46 -3.37
CA LEU A 133 5.69 -1.03 -4.53
C LEU A 133 5.03 0.05 -5.39
N ASP A 134 4.35 1.02 -4.77
CA ASP A 134 3.75 2.12 -5.53
C ASP A 134 4.81 3.13 -6.01
N MET A 135 6.00 3.22 -5.39
CA MET A 135 7.14 3.94 -5.96
C MET A 135 7.65 3.26 -7.24
N VAL A 136 7.77 1.93 -7.25
CA VAL A 136 8.16 1.13 -8.43
C VAL A 136 7.17 1.37 -9.57
N ARG A 137 5.86 1.32 -9.29
CA ARG A 137 4.82 1.65 -10.27
C ARG A 137 4.95 3.09 -10.78
N THR A 138 5.29 4.03 -9.89
CA THR A 138 5.49 5.44 -10.26
C THR A 138 6.69 5.61 -11.17
N ALA A 139 7.80 4.93 -10.90
CA ALA A 139 8.96 4.91 -11.79
C ALA A 139 8.59 4.32 -13.16
N TYR A 140 7.91 3.17 -13.21
CA TYR A 140 7.44 2.58 -14.47
C TYR A 140 6.53 3.53 -15.28
N ALA A 141 5.57 4.16 -14.59
CA ALA A 141 4.55 5.00 -15.21
C ALA A 141 5.13 6.33 -15.69
N LEU A 142 5.99 6.93 -14.86
CA LEU A 142 6.39 8.32 -15.01
C LEU A 142 7.83 8.51 -15.47
N ARG A 143 8.77 7.68 -15.03
CA ARG A 143 10.21 7.84 -15.27
C ARG A 143 10.88 6.47 -15.45
N PRO A 144 10.52 5.72 -16.52
CA PRO A 144 10.96 4.34 -16.69
C PRO A 144 12.44 4.22 -17.06
N GLU A 145 13.09 5.31 -17.47
CA GLU A 145 14.46 5.30 -17.96
C GLU A 145 15.46 4.85 -16.88
N GLY A 146 16.38 3.96 -17.28
CA GLY A 146 17.42 3.42 -16.40
C GLY A 146 17.03 2.15 -15.63
N ILE A 147 15.82 1.63 -15.82
CA ILE A 147 15.34 0.41 -15.18
C ILE A 147 14.79 -0.53 -16.26
N GLU A 148 15.18 -1.80 -16.21
CA GLU A 148 14.63 -2.84 -17.05
C GLU A 148 13.30 -3.35 -16.47
N TRP A 149 12.24 -3.29 -17.27
CA TRP A 149 10.88 -3.60 -16.83
C TRP A 149 10.44 -4.99 -17.34
N PRO A 150 10.48 -6.03 -16.50
CA PRO A 150 10.17 -7.39 -16.92
C PRO A 150 8.70 -7.52 -17.32
N ARG A 151 8.42 -8.51 -18.18
CA ARG A 151 7.08 -8.86 -18.62
C ARG A 151 6.75 -10.30 -18.31
N HIS A 152 5.50 -10.57 -18.04
CA HIS A 152 4.93 -11.92 -18.00
C HIS A 152 4.94 -12.55 -19.40
N PRO A 153 4.78 -13.89 -19.51
CA PRO A 153 4.69 -14.57 -20.81
C PRO A 153 3.57 -14.05 -21.73
N ASP A 154 2.52 -13.48 -21.14
CA ASP A 154 1.40 -12.84 -21.86
C ASP A 154 1.70 -11.39 -22.29
N GLY A 155 2.92 -10.90 -22.05
CA GLY A 155 3.38 -9.56 -22.43
C GLY A 155 3.07 -8.46 -21.42
N ARG A 156 2.31 -8.74 -20.35
CA ARG A 156 1.96 -7.73 -19.35
C ARG A 156 3.17 -7.37 -18.48
N PRO A 157 3.34 -6.10 -18.08
CA PRO A 157 4.41 -5.70 -17.15
C PRO A 157 4.30 -6.47 -15.83
N SER A 158 5.44 -6.86 -15.27
CA SER A 158 5.50 -7.52 -13.98
C SER A 158 6.13 -6.62 -12.91
N PHE A 159 5.46 -6.53 -11.77
CA PHE A 159 5.96 -5.87 -10.56
C PHE A 159 6.24 -6.88 -9.45
N ARG A 160 6.60 -8.11 -9.81
CA ARG A 160 7.07 -9.09 -8.83
C ARG A 160 8.53 -8.83 -8.52
N LEU A 161 8.93 -8.90 -7.25
CA LEU A 161 10.26 -8.53 -6.80
C LEU A 161 11.33 -9.43 -7.45
N GLU A 162 11.07 -10.73 -7.54
CA GLU A 162 11.92 -11.72 -8.19
C GLU A 162 12.11 -11.46 -9.69
N HIS A 163 11.07 -10.98 -10.39
CA HIS A 163 11.19 -10.63 -11.80
C HIS A 163 11.99 -9.34 -12.00
N LEU A 164 11.77 -8.32 -11.16
CA LEU A 164 12.45 -7.02 -11.26
C LEU A 164 13.94 -7.16 -10.93
N THR A 165 14.27 -7.89 -9.87
CA THR A 165 15.65 -8.16 -9.49
C THR A 165 16.40 -8.93 -10.58
N ALA A 166 15.82 -10.01 -11.11
CA ALA A 166 16.41 -10.78 -12.19
C ALA A 166 16.65 -9.94 -13.46
N ALA A 167 15.67 -9.13 -13.87
CA ALA A 167 15.78 -8.29 -15.07
C ALA A 167 16.85 -7.19 -14.96
N ASN A 168 17.16 -6.75 -13.73
CA ASN A 168 18.12 -5.68 -13.47
C ASN A 168 19.46 -6.18 -12.91
N GLY A 169 19.71 -7.50 -12.92
CA GLY A 169 20.97 -8.08 -12.44
C GLY A 169 21.22 -7.88 -10.95
N LEU A 170 20.17 -7.77 -10.15
CA LEU A 170 20.26 -7.63 -8.69
C LEU A 170 20.25 -9.01 -8.03
N SER A 171 21.07 -9.19 -6.98
CA SER A 171 21.09 -10.46 -6.23
C SER A 171 19.74 -10.72 -5.58
N HIS A 172 19.26 -11.95 -5.75
CA HIS A 172 18.06 -12.47 -5.11
C HIS A 172 18.26 -13.98 -4.92
N ASP A 173 19.00 -14.35 -3.87
CA ASP A 173 19.60 -15.67 -3.73
C ASP A 173 18.55 -16.77 -3.48
N SER A 174 17.54 -16.49 -2.68
CA SER A 174 16.41 -17.39 -2.42
C SER A 174 15.14 -16.56 -2.25
N ALA A 175 14.26 -16.59 -3.25
CA ALA A 175 12.94 -15.99 -3.12
C ALA A 175 12.16 -16.75 -2.04
N HIS A 176 11.37 -16.02 -1.24
CA HIS A 176 10.63 -16.56 -0.09
C HIS A 176 11.52 -16.96 1.10
N ASP A 177 12.65 -16.27 1.25
CA ASP A 177 13.38 -16.12 2.51
C ASP A 177 13.35 -14.63 2.87
N ALA A 178 12.77 -14.30 4.02
CA ALA A 178 12.50 -12.92 4.41
C ALA A 178 13.75 -12.02 4.33
N LEU A 179 14.94 -12.54 4.67
CA LEU A 179 16.17 -11.75 4.63
C LEU A 179 16.64 -11.48 3.20
N SER A 180 16.54 -12.48 2.32
CA SER A 180 16.80 -12.34 0.89
C SER A 180 15.85 -11.30 0.26
N ASP A 181 14.56 -11.36 0.56
CA ASP A 181 13.55 -10.41 0.06
C ASP A 181 13.78 -8.98 0.59
N VAL A 182 14.20 -8.82 1.85
CA VAL A 182 14.62 -7.51 2.39
C VAL A 182 15.83 -6.95 1.63
N ARG A 183 16.85 -7.77 1.34
CA ARG A 183 18.03 -7.33 0.57
C ARG A 183 17.68 -6.97 -0.88
N ALA A 184 16.84 -7.77 -1.52
CA ALA A 184 16.30 -7.50 -2.86
C ALA A 184 15.54 -6.16 -2.90
N THR A 185 14.70 -5.91 -1.89
CA THR A 185 13.95 -4.66 -1.73
C THR A 185 14.88 -3.44 -1.60
N ILE A 186 15.92 -3.53 -0.75
CA ILE A 186 16.94 -2.48 -0.62
C ILE A 186 17.67 -2.25 -1.95
N ALA A 187 18.06 -3.31 -2.64
CA ALA A 187 18.77 -3.22 -3.92
C ALA A 187 17.92 -2.52 -4.99
N LEU A 188 16.63 -2.85 -5.08
CA LEU A 188 15.70 -2.19 -5.99
C LEU A 188 15.50 -0.71 -5.63
N ALA A 189 15.38 -0.38 -4.34
CA ALA A 189 15.29 1.00 -3.88
C ALA A 189 16.55 1.81 -4.24
N ARG A 190 17.75 1.22 -4.09
CA ARG A 190 19.03 1.83 -4.52
C ARG A 190 19.07 2.06 -6.02
N LEU A 191 18.64 1.09 -6.83
CA LEU A 191 18.56 1.23 -8.30
C LEU A 191 17.65 2.40 -8.70
N ILE A 192 16.42 2.46 -8.15
CA ILE A 192 15.48 3.55 -8.43
C ILE A 192 16.07 4.89 -8.00
N ARG A 193 16.69 4.97 -6.83
CA ARG A 193 17.31 6.21 -6.36
C ARG A 193 18.47 6.66 -7.25
N GLN A 194 19.28 5.73 -7.75
CA GLN A 194 20.41 6.01 -8.63
C GLN A 194 19.94 6.64 -9.96
N HIS A 195 18.91 6.07 -10.58
CA HIS A 195 18.42 6.54 -11.88
C HIS A 195 17.40 7.69 -11.77
N GLN A 196 16.61 7.72 -10.70
CA GLN A 196 15.49 8.65 -10.52
C GLN A 196 15.46 9.26 -9.10
N PRO A 197 16.52 10.00 -8.67
CA PRO A 197 16.66 10.48 -7.30
C PRO A 197 15.53 11.43 -6.87
N ARG A 198 15.09 12.32 -7.77
CA ARG A 198 13.99 13.27 -7.48
C ARG A 198 12.64 12.55 -7.28
N LEU A 199 12.42 11.45 -8.01
CA LEU A 199 11.22 10.63 -7.84
C LEU A 199 11.29 9.89 -6.51
N PHE A 200 12.44 9.30 -6.19
CA PHE A 200 12.66 8.65 -4.90
C PHE A 200 12.36 9.60 -3.73
N ASP A 201 12.97 10.80 -3.73
CA ASP A 201 12.76 11.80 -2.67
C ASP A 201 11.29 12.23 -2.56
N PHE A 202 10.61 12.40 -3.70
CA PHE A 202 9.19 12.73 -3.74
C PHE A 202 8.33 11.60 -3.13
N CYS A 203 8.57 10.35 -3.52
CA CYS A 203 7.84 9.20 -3.01
C CYS A 203 8.10 8.96 -1.51
N VAL A 204 9.34 9.14 -1.04
CA VAL A 204 9.65 9.10 0.40
C VAL A 204 8.87 10.18 1.13
N ALA A 205 8.81 11.41 0.63
CA ALA A 205 8.09 12.50 1.31
C ALA A 205 6.59 12.20 1.54
N LEU A 206 5.98 11.40 0.67
CA LEU A 206 4.57 10.97 0.77
C LEU A 206 4.30 9.96 1.90
N HIS A 207 5.32 9.49 2.63
CA HIS A 207 5.11 8.73 3.86
C HIS A 207 4.44 9.55 4.97
N LYS A 208 4.47 10.88 4.89
CA LYS A 208 3.78 11.78 5.81
C LYS A 208 2.40 12.18 5.24
N LYS A 209 1.36 11.92 6.03
CA LYS A 209 -0.04 12.25 5.67
C LYS A 209 -0.24 13.74 5.31
N ASP A 210 0.49 14.65 5.96
CA ASP A 210 0.35 16.09 5.71
C ASP A 210 0.85 16.42 4.30
N ARG A 211 1.97 15.81 3.89
CA ARG A 211 2.51 15.94 2.53
C ARG A 211 1.57 15.36 1.47
N VAL A 212 0.92 14.23 1.78
CA VAL A 212 -0.14 13.65 0.92
C VAL A 212 -1.32 14.62 0.81
N SER A 213 -1.74 15.23 1.91
CA SER A 213 -2.84 16.21 1.91
C SER A 213 -2.50 17.44 1.07
N ASP A 214 -1.26 17.92 1.12
CA ASP A 214 -0.78 19.03 0.28
C ASP A 214 -0.87 18.70 -1.21
N GLU A 215 -0.49 17.47 -1.59
CA GLU A 215 -0.55 17.00 -2.99
C GLU A 215 -1.98 16.70 -3.47
N ILE A 216 -2.92 16.42 -2.57
CA ILE A 216 -4.35 16.35 -2.91
C ILE A 216 -4.93 17.76 -3.08
N GLY A 217 -4.36 18.76 -2.41
CA GLY A 217 -4.81 20.16 -2.46
C GLY A 217 -6.09 20.45 -1.67
N TRP A 218 -6.54 19.53 -0.80
CA TRP A 218 -7.75 19.71 0.02
C TRP A 218 -7.59 20.88 1.00
N PRO A 219 -8.62 21.74 1.23
CA PRO A 219 -10.00 21.63 0.77
C PRO A 219 -10.28 22.21 -0.63
N LEU A 220 -9.28 22.76 -1.32
CA LEU A 220 -9.46 23.31 -2.66
C LEU A 220 -9.44 22.18 -3.68
N GLN A 221 -10.61 21.65 -4.03
CA GLN A 221 -10.75 20.54 -4.97
C GLN A 221 -10.10 20.86 -6.31
N ARG A 222 -9.15 20.03 -6.71
CA ARG A 222 -8.42 20.08 -7.97
C ARG A 222 -8.15 18.64 -8.44
N PRO A 223 -8.02 18.42 -9.76
CA PRO A 223 -7.61 17.12 -10.24
C PRO A 223 -6.15 16.85 -9.86
N PHE A 224 -5.84 15.61 -9.51
CA PHE A 224 -4.47 15.15 -9.24
C PHE A 224 -4.26 13.75 -9.83
N LEU A 225 -3.00 13.41 -10.10
CA LEU A 225 -2.64 12.07 -10.54
C LEU A 225 -2.55 11.14 -9.33
N HIS A 226 -3.02 9.91 -9.49
CA HIS A 226 -2.88 8.87 -8.49
C HIS A 226 -2.29 7.60 -9.13
N VAL A 227 -1.16 7.13 -8.60
CA VAL A 227 -0.55 5.85 -9.02
C VAL A 227 -0.96 4.75 -8.05
N THR A 228 -1.48 3.65 -8.58
CA THR A 228 -2.09 2.57 -7.80
C THR A 228 -2.20 1.27 -8.58
N GLY A 229 -1.97 0.14 -7.91
CA GLY A 229 -2.20 -1.19 -8.49
C GLY A 229 -3.66 -1.52 -8.83
N MET A 230 -4.64 -0.68 -8.48
CA MET A 230 -6.03 -0.84 -8.92
C MET A 230 -6.24 -0.44 -10.40
N VAL A 231 -5.32 0.34 -10.96
CA VAL A 231 -5.29 0.64 -12.38
C VAL A 231 -4.38 -0.40 -13.05
N PRO A 232 -4.82 -1.04 -14.16
CA PRO A 232 -4.01 -2.03 -14.86
C PRO A 232 -2.63 -1.49 -15.27
N ALA A 233 -1.62 -2.36 -15.28
CA ALA A 233 -0.24 -2.01 -15.61
C ALA A 233 -0.06 -1.52 -17.06
N GLU A 234 -0.94 -1.99 -17.95
CA GLU A 234 -1.06 -1.58 -19.34
C GLU A 234 -1.49 -0.13 -19.49
N ARG A 235 -2.19 0.42 -18.49
CA ARG A 235 -2.54 1.84 -18.36
C ARG A 235 -1.59 2.57 -17.39
N GLY A 236 -0.38 2.05 -17.20
CA GLY A 236 0.65 2.70 -16.39
C GLY A 236 0.36 2.72 -14.88
N CYS A 237 -0.62 1.96 -14.39
CA CYS A 237 -1.07 2.05 -12.99
C CYS A 237 -1.45 3.47 -12.55
N ILE A 238 -1.80 4.38 -13.46
CA ILE A 238 -2.02 5.79 -13.17
C ILE A 238 -3.41 6.23 -13.62
N ALA A 239 -4.06 7.06 -12.80
CA ALA A 239 -5.33 7.70 -13.13
C ALA A 239 -5.29 9.19 -12.76
N LEU A 240 -6.02 10.01 -13.51
CA LEU A 240 -6.38 11.35 -13.08
C LEU A 240 -7.66 11.26 -12.25
N VAL A 241 -7.66 11.83 -11.04
CA VAL A 241 -8.79 11.71 -10.12
C VAL A 241 -9.23 13.06 -9.59
N TRP A 242 -10.51 13.15 -9.19
CA TRP A 242 -11.10 14.31 -8.53
C TRP A 242 -11.50 13.98 -7.09
N PRO A 243 -11.13 14.80 -6.09
CA PRO A 243 -11.54 14.60 -4.70
C PRO A 243 -13.00 15.00 -4.49
N LEU A 244 -13.86 14.03 -4.20
CA LEU A 244 -15.29 14.23 -3.97
C LEU A 244 -15.59 14.71 -2.55
N ALA A 245 -15.00 14.06 -1.54
CA ALA A 245 -15.18 14.40 -0.12
C ALA A 245 -14.15 13.70 0.78
N ILE A 246 -14.01 14.18 2.02
CA ILE A 246 -13.41 13.37 3.10
C ILE A 246 -14.40 12.28 3.50
N HIS A 247 -13.90 11.07 3.77
CA HIS A 247 -14.74 9.96 4.22
C HIS A 247 -15.39 10.29 5.58
N PRO A 248 -16.71 10.04 5.75
CA PRO A 248 -17.48 10.55 6.89
C PRO A 248 -17.01 10.02 8.25
N THR A 249 -16.53 8.78 8.30
CA THR A 249 -16.06 8.15 9.56
C THR A 249 -14.55 7.99 9.64
N ASN A 250 -13.80 8.25 8.56
CA ASN A 250 -12.35 8.10 8.55
C ASN A 250 -11.69 9.35 7.94
N ARG A 251 -11.25 10.26 8.80
CA ARG A 251 -10.58 11.51 8.39
C ARG A 251 -9.29 11.30 7.57
N ASN A 252 -8.71 10.10 7.58
CA ASN A 252 -7.54 9.77 6.78
C ASN A 252 -7.92 9.22 5.39
N GLU A 253 -9.19 9.22 5.01
CA GLU A 253 -9.64 8.75 3.70
C GLU A 253 -10.30 9.87 2.89
N VAL A 254 -9.92 9.95 1.61
CA VAL A 254 -10.55 10.85 0.63
C VAL A 254 -11.26 9.99 -0.40
N ILE A 255 -12.54 10.27 -0.61
CA ILE A 255 -13.35 9.67 -1.66
C ILE A 255 -13.01 10.39 -2.96
N VAL A 256 -12.65 9.64 -4.00
CA VAL A 256 -12.25 10.21 -5.29
C VAL A 256 -13.01 9.57 -6.45
N TRP A 257 -13.17 10.35 -7.52
CA TRP A 257 -13.71 9.92 -8.80
C TRP A 257 -12.59 9.75 -9.82
N ASP A 258 -12.61 8.65 -10.60
CA ASP A 258 -11.72 8.48 -11.76
C ASP A 258 -12.25 9.31 -12.95
N LEU A 259 -11.49 10.35 -13.32
CA LEU A 259 -11.83 11.31 -14.35
C LEU A 259 -11.73 10.76 -15.78
N ALA A 260 -11.34 9.49 -15.96
CA ALA A 260 -11.58 8.79 -17.23
C ALA A 260 -13.08 8.67 -17.57
N HIS A 261 -13.97 8.90 -16.59
CA HIS A 261 -15.42 8.81 -16.74
C HIS A 261 -16.09 10.14 -16.38
N ASP A 262 -17.19 10.47 -17.07
CA ASP A 262 -17.97 11.68 -16.80
C ASP A 262 -18.66 11.56 -15.43
N PRO A 263 -18.45 12.50 -14.48
CA PRO A 263 -19.10 12.50 -13.18
C PRO A 263 -20.57 12.96 -13.24
N ALA A 264 -21.07 13.48 -14.37
CA ALA A 264 -22.44 13.95 -14.50
C ALA A 264 -23.52 12.97 -13.98
N PRO A 265 -23.42 11.64 -14.17
CA PRO A 265 -24.41 10.69 -13.64
C PRO A 265 -24.53 10.68 -12.13
N LEU A 266 -23.50 11.11 -11.37
CA LEU A 266 -23.62 11.21 -9.91
C LEU A 266 -24.62 12.29 -9.48
N SER A 267 -24.83 13.32 -10.31
CA SER A 267 -25.77 14.39 -10.02
C SER A 267 -27.20 13.84 -10.01
N GLY A 268 -27.84 13.91 -8.84
CA GLY A 268 -29.21 13.42 -8.65
C GLY A 268 -29.32 11.95 -8.23
N MET A 269 -28.21 11.21 -8.09
CA MET A 269 -28.25 9.87 -7.49
C MET A 269 -28.52 9.94 -5.99
N THR A 270 -29.35 9.02 -5.53
CA THR A 270 -29.59 8.76 -4.11
C THR A 270 -28.45 7.95 -3.48
N ALA A 271 -28.31 8.03 -2.15
CA ALA A 271 -27.32 7.23 -1.43
C ALA A 271 -27.49 5.73 -1.68
N SER A 272 -28.73 5.23 -1.76
CA SER A 272 -29.05 3.83 -2.05
C SER A 272 -28.58 3.37 -3.42
N GLU A 273 -28.73 4.20 -4.46
CA GLU A 273 -28.23 3.89 -5.81
C GLU A 273 -26.71 3.86 -5.87
N ILE A 274 -26.05 4.82 -5.21
CA ILE A 274 -24.58 4.84 -5.10
C ILE A 274 -24.09 3.59 -4.37
N ARG A 275 -24.72 3.22 -3.23
CA ARG A 275 -24.38 2.00 -2.47
C ARG A 275 -24.52 0.73 -3.30
N LEU A 276 -25.63 0.59 -4.03
CA LEU A 276 -25.86 -0.54 -4.92
C LEU A 276 -24.71 -0.69 -5.93
N ARG A 277 -24.29 0.43 -6.54
CA ARG A 277 -23.25 0.44 -7.57
C ARG A 277 -21.82 0.31 -7.04
N MET A 278 -21.57 0.67 -5.78
CA MET A 278 -20.25 0.58 -5.15
C MET A 278 -19.99 -0.77 -4.49
N PHE A 279 -20.97 -1.30 -3.75
CA PHE A 279 -20.76 -2.45 -2.86
C PHE A 279 -21.22 -3.78 -3.44
N SER A 280 -22.00 -3.78 -4.54
CA SER A 280 -22.36 -5.02 -5.23
C SER A 280 -21.23 -5.53 -6.12
N LYS A 281 -21.05 -6.85 -6.17
CA LYS A 281 -20.24 -7.51 -7.20
C LYS A 281 -20.81 -7.18 -8.59
N THR A 282 -19.95 -7.06 -9.60
CA THR A 282 -20.38 -6.71 -10.96
C THR A 282 -21.46 -7.64 -11.49
N GLU A 283 -21.32 -8.94 -11.23
CA GLU A 283 -22.29 -9.98 -11.63
C GLU A 283 -23.64 -9.88 -10.91
N ALA A 284 -23.71 -9.15 -9.79
CA ALA A 284 -24.92 -8.93 -9.01
C ALA A 284 -25.60 -7.58 -9.31
N LEU A 285 -25.05 -6.79 -10.23
CA LEU A 285 -25.68 -5.55 -10.66
C LEU A 285 -26.81 -5.83 -11.67
N PRO A 286 -27.90 -5.04 -11.65
CA PRO A 286 -28.94 -5.14 -12.67
C PRO A 286 -28.41 -4.87 -14.09
N ASP A 287 -29.06 -5.45 -15.10
CA ASP A 287 -28.70 -5.24 -16.50
C ASP A 287 -28.67 -3.74 -16.85
N GLY A 288 -27.59 -3.31 -17.51
CA GLY A 288 -27.35 -1.91 -17.87
C GLY A 288 -26.80 -1.03 -16.73
N VAL A 289 -26.65 -1.55 -15.52
CA VAL A 289 -26.07 -0.81 -14.38
C VAL A 289 -24.57 -1.13 -14.25
N ALA A 290 -23.72 -0.16 -14.54
CA ALA A 290 -22.27 -0.29 -14.34
C ALA A 290 -21.86 0.11 -12.92
N ARG A 291 -20.70 -0.35 -12.43
CA ARG A 291 -20.11 0.18 -11.20
C ARG A 291 -19.82 1.68 -11.32
N LEU A 292 -19.83 2.38 -10.19
CA LEU A 292 -19.36 3.75 -10.15
C LEU A 292 -17.82 3.76 -10.10
N PRO A 293 -17.14 4.63 -10.84
CA PRO A 293 -15.68 4.81 -10.82
C PRO A 293 -15.23 5.61 -9.58
N ILE A 294 -15.74 5.22 -8.40
CA ILE A 294 -15.39 5.77 -7.10
C ILE A 294 -14.38 4.85 -6.41
N LYS A 295 -13.38 5.45 -5.77
CA LYS A 295 -12.50 4.76 -4.83
C LYS A 295 -12.21 5.64 -3.61
N THR A 296 -11.59 5.08 -2.59
CA THR A 296 -11.00 5.87 -1.49
C THR A 296 -9.48 5.83 -1.54
N ILE A 297 -8.85 6.93 -1.14
CA ILE A 297 -7.39 7.07 -0.97
C ILE A 297 -7.13 7.28 0.51
N HIS A 298 -6.31 6.41 1.10
CA HIS A 298 -5.94 6.48 2.51
C HIS A 298 -4.64 7.28 2.68
N LEU A 299 -4.70 8.45 3.29
CA LEU A 299 -3.58 9.37 3.47
C LEU A 299 -2.45 8.77 4.32
N ASN A 300 -2.78 7.87 5.25
CA ASN A 300 -1.83 7.22 6.16
C ASN A 300 -1.26 5.89 5.62
N LYS A 301 -1.47 5.60 4.33
CA LYS A 301 -0.97 4.40 3.63
C LYS A 301 -0.01 4.77 2.51
N SER A 302 0.70 5.89 2.67
CA SER A 302 1.73 6.40 1.73
C SER A 302 1.29 6.41 0.26
N PRO A 303 0.07 6.89 -0.08
CA PRO A 303 -0.44 6.83 -1.43
C PRO A 303 0.36 7.77 -2.35
N ILE A 304 0.62 7.32 -3.57
CA ILE A 304 1.22 8.20 -4.58
C ILE A 304 0.14 9.10 -5.16
N VAL A 305 0.20 10.38 -4.79
CA VAL A 305 -0.66 11.46 -5.29
C VAL A 305 0.22 12.61 -5.78
N ILE A 306 -0.13 13.21 -6.92
CA ILE A 306 0.70 14.23 -7.57
C ILE A 306 -0.20 15.35 -8.11
N GLN A 307 -0.11 16.53 -7.52
CA GLN A 307 -0.88 17.70 -7.98
C GLN A 307 -0.38 18.24 -9.32
N ASN A 308 0.92 18.11 -9.59
CA ASN A 308 1.53 18.65 -10.79
C ASN A 308 1.27 17.74 -12.00
N LEU A 309 0.16 17.98 -12.69
CA LEU A 309 -0.24 17.20 -13.86
C LEU A 309 0.78 17.20 -15.01
N LYS A 310 1.62 18.23 -15.10
CA LYS A 310 2.65 18.36 -16.16
C LYS A 310 3.72 17.26 -16.10
N ILE A 311 3.77 16.50 -15.01
CA ILE A 311 4.69 15.35 -14.88
C ILE A 311 4.33 14.22 -15.87
N LEU A 312 3.05 14.15 -16.27
CA LEU A 312 2.54 13.27 -17.31
C LEU A 312 2.67 14.03 -18.64
N SER A 313 3.69 13.69 -19.44
CA SER A 313 3.86 14.30 -20.76
C SER A 313 2.76 13.84 -21.73
N PRO A 314 2.50 14.57 -22.83
CA PRO A 314 1.58 14.13 -23.88
C PRO A 314 1.91 12.73 -24.43
N GLU A 315 3.19 12.41 -24.60
CA GLU A 315 3.65 11.11 -25.08
C GLU A 315 3.31 10.00 -24.08
N MET A 316 3.44 10.27 -22.78
CA MET A 316 3.10 9.32 -21.72
C MET A 316 1.58 9.18 -21.57
N ALA A 317 0.83 10.27 -21.66
CA ALA A 317 -0.62 10.24 -21.69
C ALA A 317 -1.11 9.36 -22.86
N GLN A 318 -0.54 9.53 -24.05
CA GLN A 318 -0.82 8.67 -25.20
C GLN A 318 -0.42 7.21 -24.94
N ARG A 319 0.79 6.97 -24.42
CA ARG A 319 1.29 5.62 -24.08
C ARG A 319 0.35 4.87 -23.14
N TRP A 320 -0.19 5.56 -22.14
CA TRP A 320 -1.08 5.00 -21.13
C TRP A 320 -2.57 5.11 -21.46
N GLN A 321 -2.91 5.61 -22.66
CA GLN A 321 -4.28 5.78 -23.14
C GLN A 321 -5.12 6.68 -22.22
N ILE A 322 -4.52 7.77 -21.75
CA ILE A 322 -5.14 8.79 -20.91
C ILE A 322 -5.49 9.98 -21.78
N ASP A 323 -6.79 10.17 -22.02
CA ASP A 323 -7.30 11.38 -22.66
C ASP A 323 -7.39 12.50 -21.62
N LEU A 324 -6.31 13.29 -21.53
CA LEU A 324 -6.19 14.35 -20.53
C LEU A 324 -7.20 15.47 -20.76
N ASP A 325 -7.50 15.82 -22.02
CA ASP A 325 -8.44 16.88 -22.36
C ASP A 325 -9.86 16.51 -21.94
N THR A 326 -10.28 15.27 -22.20
CA THR A 326 -11.56 14.75 -21.73
C THR A 326 -11.62 14.69 -20.20
N ALA A 327 -10.54 14.20 -19.55
CA ALA A 327 -10.50 14.12 -18.10
C ALA A 327 -10.55 15.50 -17.41
N LEU A 328 -9.96 16.54 -18.01
CA LEU A 328 -10.04 17.91 -17.53
C LEU A 328 -11.45 18.52 -17.71
N ARG A 329 -12.14 18.23 -18.82
CA ARG A 329 -13.56 18.60 -18.97
C ARG A 329 -14.45 17.92 -17.93
N HIS A 330 -14.18 16.65 -17.62
CA HIS A 330 -14.87 15.97 -16.51
C HIS A 330 -14.57 16.62 -15.15
N ALA A 331 -13.36 17.15 -14.94
CA ALA A 331 -13.02 17.87 -13.72
C ALA A 331 -13.78 19.20 -13.61
N GLU A 332 -13.97 19.93 -14.71
CA GLU A 332 -14.81 21.13 -14.76
C GLU A 332 -16.27 20.79 -14.41
N ASN A 333 -16.82 19.69 -14.95
CA ASN A 333 -18.13 19.19 -14.56
C ASN A 333 -18.18 18.89 -13.05
N ALA A 334 -17.22 18.14 -12.53
CA ALA A 334 -17.12 17.80 -11.11
C ALA A 334 -17.08 19.04 -10.20
N ALA A 335 -16.37 20.09 -10.61
CA ALA A 335 -16.24 21.33 -9.84
C ALA A 335 -17.57 22.10 -9.71
N THR A 336 -18.50 21.93 -10.65
CA THR A 336 -19.82 22.59 -10.62
C THR A 336 -20.90 21.74 -9.93
N MET A 337 -20.61 20.47 -9.65
CA MET A 337 -21.57 19.58 -9.01
C MET A 337 -21.78 19.95 -7.54
N THR A 338 -23.05 20.00 -7.15
CA THR A 338 -23.44 20.14 -5.74
C THR A 338 -23.99 18.81 -5.26
N MET A 339 -23.38 18.25 -4.22
CA MET A 339 -23.84 17.02 -3.58
C MET A 339 -24.44 17.36 -2.21
N PRO A 340 -25.49 16.66 -1.76
CA PRO A 340 -26.00 16.82 -0.40
C PRO A 340 -24.89 16.55 0.62
N ALA A 341 -24.78 17.40 1.65
CA ALA A 341 -23.73 17.26 2.68
C ALA A 341 -23.74 15.88 3.36
N SER A 342 -24.93 15.31 3.57
CA SER A 342 -25.13 14.00 4.20
C SER A 342 -25.04 12.81 3.24
N LEU A 343 -24.78 13.03 1.95
CA LEU A 343 -24.78 11.96 0.95
C LEU A 343 -23.77 10.87 1.32
N TRP A 344 -22.54 11.26 1.61
CA TRP A 344 -21.47 10.30 1.89
C TRP A 344 -21.66 9.61 3.23
N GLU A 345 -22.23 10.27 4.24
CA GLU A 345 -22.61 9.65 5.52
C GLU A 345 -23.57 8.49 5.29
N GLN A 346 -24.63 8.70 4.50
CA GLN A 346 -25.60 7.65 4.15
C GLN A 346 -24.97 6.57 3.26
N VAL A 347 -24.12 6.95 2.30
CA VAL A 347 -23.44 5.99 1.42
C VAL A 347 -22.52 5.06 2.19
N PHE A 348 -21.80 5.55 3.20
CA PHE A 348 -20.82 4.76 3.96
C PHE A 348 -21.37 4.23 5.30
N GLU A 349 -22.66 4.39 5.58
CA GLU A 349 -23.31 3.80 6.74
C GLU A 349 -23.14 2.27 6.71
N ARG A 350 -22.54 1.73 7.78
CA ARG A 350 -22.29 0.28 7.91
C ARG A 350 -23.39 -0.34 8.74
N ALA A 351 -23.92 -1.46 8.27
CA ALA A 351 -24.75 -2.31 9.11
C ALA A 351 -23.90 -2.89 10.26
N PRO A 352 -24.47 -3.07 11.45
CA PRO A 352 -23.81 -3.78 12.53
C PRO A 352 -23.35 -5.16 12.04
N GLN A 353 -22.09 -5.48 12.26
CA GLN A 353 -21.56 -6.81 11.99
C GLN A 353 -21.58 -7.64 13.28
N PRO A 354 -21.68 -8.98 13.18
CA PRO A 354 -21.45 -9.84 14.34
C PRO A 354 -20.05 -9.57 14.90
N LEU A 355 -19.94 -9.64 16.22
CA LEU A 355 -18.65 -9.53 16.89
C LEU A 355 -17.75 -10.68 16.43
N PRO A 356 -16.54 -10.40 15.90
CA PRO A 356 -15.60 -11.43 15.49
C PRO A 356 -14.91 -12.06 16.72
N ASP A 357 -14.03 -13.04 16.47
CA ASP A 357 -13.11 -13.55 17.49
C ASP A 357 -12.19 -12.42 18.01
N VAL A 358 -11.73 -12.52 19.26
CA VAL A 358 -10.90 -11.50 19.90
C VAL A 358 -9.58 -11.25 19.16
N ASP A 359 -9.01 -12.29 18.54
CA ASP A 359 -7.80 -12.15 17.74
C ASP A 359 -8.05 -11.32 16.47
N GLU A 360 -9.29 -11.24 15.99
CA GLU A 360 -9.68 -10.53 14.78
C GLU A 360 -10.28 -9.13 15.05
N ASP A 361 -10.52 -8.79 16.32
CA ASP A 361 -11.31 -7.62 16.74
C ASP A 361 -10.49 -6.33 16.97
N LEU A 362 -9.24 -6.26 16.48
CA LEU A 362 -8.39 -5.06 16.55
C LEU A 362 -9.10 -3.77 16.06
N TYR A 363 -10.03 -3.90 15.11
CA TYR A 363 -10.76 -2.79 14.52
C TYR A 363 -12.21 -2.64 15.04
N GLY A 364 -12.56 -3.34 16.12
CA GLY A 364 -13.90 -3.34 16.73
C GLY A 364 -14.26 -2.09 17.54
N GLY A 365 -13.28 -1.24 17.89
CA GLY A 365 -13.47 0.00 18.64
C GLY A 365 -12.25 0.89 18.70
#